data_AF-A0A2C1LI70-F1
#
_entry.id   AF-A0A2C1LI70-F1
#
_cell.length_a   1.000
_cell.length_b   1.000
_cell.length_c   1.000
_cell.angle_alpha   90.00
_cell.angle_beta   90.00
_cell.angle_gamma   90.00
#
_symmetry.space_group_name_H-M   'P 1'
#
loop_
_entity.id
_entity.type
_entity.pdbx_description
1 polymer ?
#
loop_
_entity_poly.entity_id
_entity_poly.type
_entity_poly.pdbx_seq_one_letter_code
_entity_poly.pdbx_strand_id
1 'polypeptide(L)'
;MAILVTGGAGYIGSHTCVELLNSGYEIIVVDNLSNSSVESINRVREITGKQFKFYKEDLVNYEALNQIFEENTIEAVIHFAGL
;
A
#
# COMPACT_ATOMS: atom_id res chain seq x y z
N MET A 1 9.55 -8.55 -6.81
CA MET A 1 8.32 -9.23 -6.33
C MET A 1 7.89 -8.44 -5.11
N ALA A 2 6.61 -8.08 -5.04
CA ALA A 2 6.15 -7.08 -4.09
C ALA A 2 5.06 -7.60 -3.15
N ILE A 3 5.05 -7.04 -1.95
CA ILE A 3 3.98 -7.22 -0.97
C ILE A 3 2.92 -6.14 -1.23
N LEU A 4 1.70 -6.56 -1.54
CA LEU A 4 0.55 -5.65 -1.63
C LEU A 4 0.03 -5.36 -0.21
N VAL A 5 0.05 -4.09 0.19
CA VAL A 5 -0.51 -3.63 1.47
C VAL A 5 -1.77 -2.83 1.20
N THR A 6 -2.93 -3.41 1.50
CA THR A 6 -4.19 -2.67 1.42
C THR A 6 -4.45 -1.93 2.73
N GLY A 7 -5.04 -0.73 2.66
CA GLY A 7 -5.18 0.13 3.85
C GLY A 7 -3.84 0.68 4.35
N GLY A 8 -2.83 0.72 3.46
CA GLY A 8 -1.45 1.10 3.80
C GLY A 8 -1.24 2.57 4.14
N ALA A 9 -2.23 3.45 3.91
CA ALA A 9 -2.20 4.83 4.40
C ALA A 9 -2.77 4.97 5.82
N GLY A 10 -3.44 3.92 6.33
CA GLY A 10 -3.98 3.87 7.69
C GLY A 10 -2.91 3.75 8.77
N TYR A 11 -3.33 3.77 10.04
CA TYR A 11 -2.41 3.78 11.18
C TYR A 11 -1.45 2.58 11.19
N ILE A 12 -1.97 1.36 11.28
CA ILE A 12 -1.12 0.15 11.33
C ILE A 12 -0.46 -0.11 9.96
N GLY A 13 -1.19 0.14 8.87
CA GLY A 13 -0.71 -0.06 7.51
C GLY A 13 0.53 0.76 7.18
N SER A 14 0.55 2.04 7.54
CA SER A 14 1.69 2.93 7.26
C SER A 14 2.95 2.54 8.03
N HIS A 15 2.81 2.16 9.30
CA HIS A 15 3.93 1.64 10.09
C HIS A 15 4.46 0.32 9.53
N THR A 16 3.58 -0.57 9.09
CA THR A 16 3.98 -1.82 8.43
C THR A 16 4.75 -1.54 7.13
N CYS A 17 4.30 -0.57 6.32
CA CYS A 17 5.00 -0.15 5.11
C CYS A 17 6.44 0.33 5.41
N VAL A 18 6.64 1.10 6.49
CA VAL A 18 7.99 1.54 6.91
C VAL A 18 8.89 0.34 7.20
N GLU A 19 8.41 -0.62 8.00
CA GLU A 19 9.20 -1.79 8.40
C GLU A 19 9.52 -2.72 7.23
N LEU A 20 8.56 -2.93 6.32
CA LEU A 20 8.77 -3.71 5.10
C LEU A 20 9.87 -3.08 4.21
N LEU A 21 9.78 -1.77 3.96
CA LEU A 21 10.75 -1.03 3.17
C LEU A 21 12.15 -1.03 3.82
N ASN A 22 12.24 -0.83 5.13
CA ASN A 22 13.50 -0.87 5.87
C ASN A 22 14.12 -2.28 5.89
N SER A 23 13.28 -3.32 5.84
CA SER A 23 13.71 -4.72 5.72
C SER A 23 14.10 -5.12 4.29
N GLY A 24 14.01 -4.21 3.33
CA GLY A 24 14.43 -4.43 1.94
C GLY A 24 13.36 -5.05 1.03
N TYR A 25 12.11 -5.15 1.47
CA TYR A 25 11.00 -5.60 0.62
C TYR A 25 10.53 -4.51 -0.34
N GLU A 26 10.06 -4.92 -1.50
CA GLU A 26 9.26 -4.07 -2.39
C GLU A 26 7.81 -4.08 -1.92
N ILE A 27 7.15 -2.92 -1.89
CA ILE A 27 5.74 -2.82 -1.53
C ILE A 27 4.92 -2.13 -2.62
N ILE A 28 3.62 -2.44 -2.65
CA ILE A 28 2.60 -1.72 -3.39
C ILE A 28 1.49 -1.40 -2.40
N VAL A 29 0.98 -0.17 -2.42
CA VAL A 29 -0.08 0.26 -1.51
C VAL A 29 -1.37 0.56 -2.26
N VAL A 30 -2.50 0.05 -1.76
CA VAL A 30 -3.86 0.39 -2.23
C VAL A 30 -4.66 0.91 -1.05
N ASP A 31 -5.21 2.12 -1.18
CA ASP A 31 -6.03 2.75 -0.12
C ASP A 31 -6.98 3.78 -0.73
N ASN A 32 -8.26 3.75 -0.34
CA ASN A 32 -9.25 4.72 -0.84
C ASN A 32 -9.22 6.06 -0.08
N LEU A 33 -8.41 6.17 0.98
CA LEU A 33 -8.28 7.34 1.86
C LEU A 33 -9.54 7.69 2.66
N SER A 34 -10.46 6.75 2.83
CA SER A 34 -11.73 6.98 3.55
C SER A 34 -11.54 7.33 5.03
N ASN A 35 -10.52 6.78 5.68
CA ASN A 35 -10.16 7.06 7.08
C ASN A 35 -8.64 7.28 7.25
N SER A 36 -8.00 7.81 6.21
CA SER A 36 -6.56 8.02 6.16
C SER A 36 -6.22 9.23 5.29
N SER A 37 -4.95 9.54 5.12
CA SER A 37 -4.49 10.70 4.34
C SER A 37 -3.37 10.32 3.39
N VAL A 38 -3.36 10.96 2.22
CA VAL A 38 -2.23 10.85 1.26
C VAL A 38 -0.91 11.28 1.91
N GLU A 39 -0.96 12.16 2.92
CA GLU A 39 0.22 12.59 3.65
C GLU A 39 0.92 11.42 4.36
N SER A 40 0.18 10.41 4.84
CA SER A 40 0.79 9.20 5.41
C SER A 40 1.73 8.52 4.40
N ILE A 41 1.34 8.44 3.12
CA ILE A 41 2.17 7.87 2.06
C ILE A 41 3.42 8.72 1.83
N ASN A 42 3.28 10.05 1.82
CA ASN A 42 4.43 10.96 1.70
C ASN A 42 5.41 10.79 2.85
N ARG A 43 4.91 10.65 4.09
CA ARG A 43 5.75 10.43 5.27
C ARG A 43 6.45 9.08 5.25
N VAL A 44 5.80 8.01 4.76
CA VAL A 44 6.48 6.72 4.58
C VAL A 44 7.66 6.87 3.60
N ARG A 45 7.48 7.60 2.49
CA ARG A 45 8.58 7.88 1.54
C ARG A 45 9.69 8.71 2.16
N GLU A 46 9.36 9.74 2.93
CA GLU A 46 10.33 10.59 3.64
C GLU A 46 11.13 9.80 4.69
N ILE A 47 10.44 9.04 5.54
CA ILE A 47 11.05 8.26 6.63
C ILE A 47 12.01 7.19 6.10
N THR A 48 11.61 6.49 5.03
CA THR A 48 12.39 5.36 4.49
C THR A 48 13.39 5.79 3.42
N GLY A 49 13.21 6.96 2.81
CA GLY A 49 13.94 7.38 1.60
C GLY A 49 13.65 6.49 0.39
N LYS A 50 12.58 5.68 0.41
CA LYS A 50 12.22 4.73 -0.65
C LYS A 50 10.99 5.21 -1.43
N GLN A 51 10.94 4.83 -2.70
CA GLN A 51 9.77 5.00 -3.55
C GLN A 51 9.00 3.69 -3.67
N PHE A 52 7.69 3.79 -3.79
CA PHE A 52 6.79 2.65 -3.99
C PHE A 52 5.50 3.11 -4.68
N LYS A 53 4.84 2.16 -5.35
CA LYS A 53 3.57 2.40 -6.05
C LYS A 53 2.45 2.61 -5.03
N PHE A 54 1.64 3.65 -5.26
CA PHE A 54 0.45 3.93 -4.49
C PHE A 54 -0.73 4.08 -5.45
N TYR A 55 -1.77 3.28 -5.24
CA TYR A 55 -3.03 3.34 -5.96
C TYR A 55 -4.11 3.86 -5.00
N LYS A 56 -4.69 5.02 -5.33
CA LYS A 56 -5.82 5.57 -4.61
C LYS A 56 -7.11 4.95 -5.14
N GLU A 57 -7.43 3.74 -4.67
CA GLU A 57 -8.55 2.95 -5.17
C GLU A 57 -9.32 2.27 -4.05
N ASP A 58 -10.61 2.01 -4.31
CA ASP A 58 -11.45 1.22 -3.44
C ASP A 58 -11.33 -0.27 -3.76
N LEU A 59 -11.18 -1.11 -2.73
CA LEU A 59 -11.02 -2.55 -2.91
C LEU A 59 -12.29 -3.24 -3.43
N VAL A 60 -13.45 -2.61 -3.30
CA VAL A 60 -14.69 -3.13 -3.89
C VAL A 60 -14.76 -2.92 -5.41
N ASN A 61 -13.87 -2.10 -5.98
CA ASN A 61 -13.73 -1.94 -7.41
C ASN A 61 -12.92 -3.12 -8.00
N TYR A 62 -13.63 -4.18 -8.38
CA TYR A 62 -13.03 -5.39 -8.92
C TYR A 62 -12.16 -5.13 -10.17
N GLU A 63 -12.62 -4.31 -11.10
CA GLU A 63 -11.91 -4.05 -12.35
C GLU A 63 -10.58 -3.34 -12.10
N ALA A 64 -10.59 -2.29 -11.26
CA ALA A 64 -9.37 -1.59 -10.87
C ALA A 64 -8.41 -2.51 -10.10
N LEU A 65 -8.94 -3.33 -9.18
CA LEU A 65 -8.11 -4.26 -8.43
C LEU A 65 -7.49 -5.32 -9.36
N ASN A 66 -8.26 -5.89 -10.27
CA ASN A 66 -7.75 -6.85 -11.26
C ASN A 66 -6.63 -6.25 -12.10
N GLN A 67 -6.78 -5.00 -12.56
CA GLN A 67 -5.72 -4.28 -13.26
C GLN A 67 -4.46 -4.11 -12.40
N ILE A 68 -4.60 -3.75 -11.12
CA ILE A 68 -3.46 -3.63 -10.19
C ILE A 68 -2.74 -4.98 -10.04
N PHE A 69 -3.46 -6.10 -9.98
CA PHE A 69 -2.84 -7.42 -9.92
C PHE A 69 -2.17 -7.84 -11.23
N GLU A 70 -2.74 -7.49 -12.39
CA GLU A 70 -2.14 -7.79 -13.70
C GLU A 70 -0.86 -6.97 -13.98
N GLU A 71 -0.83 -5.70 -13.56
CA GLU A 71 0.30 -4.79 -13.75
C GLU A 71 1.50 -5.06 -12.83
N ASN A 72 1.33 -5.91 -11.81
CA ASN A 72 2.32 -6.07 -10.75
C ASN A 72 2.54 -7.54 -10.38
N THR A 73 3.80 -7.95 -10.24
CA THR A 73 4.12 -9.27 -9.66
C THR A 73 4.01 -9.22 -8.14
N ILE A 74 2.82 -9.53 -7.63
CA ILE A 74 2.50 -9.59 -6.19
C ILE A 74 2.74 -11.00 -5.66
N GLU A 75 3.54 -11.14 -4.60
CA GLU A 75 3.85 -12.44 -3.98
C GLU A 75 3.07 -12.70 -2.70
N ALA A 76 2.66 -11.63 -2.01
CA ALA A 76 1.92 -11.69 -0.76
C ALA A 76 1.01 -10.47 -0.62
N VAL A 77 -0.04 -10.61 0.19
CA VAL A 77 -0.98 -9.54 0.51
C VAL A 77 -1.09 -9.39 2.02
N ILE A 78 -1.00 -8.15 2.51
CA ILE A 78 -1.35 -7.79 3.89
C ILE A 78 -2.57 -6.87 3.81
N HIS A 79 -3.68 -7.33 4.39
CA HIS A 79 -4.99 -6.69 4.23
C HIS A 79 -5.40 -5.95 5.51
N PHE A 80 -5.11 -4.64 5.60
CA PHE A 80 -5.54 -3.79 6.72
C PHE A 80 -6.81 -3.01 6.43
N ALA A 81 -7.19 -2.87 5.17
CA ALA A 81 -8.40 -2.14 4.79
C ALA A 81 -9.64 -2.85 5.33
N GLY A 82 -10.41 -2.15 6.16
CA GLY A 82 -11.66 -2.63 6.74
C GLY A 82 -12.32 -1.50 7.53
N LEU A 83 -13.65 -1.43 7.47
CA LEU A 83 -14.50 -0.47 8.17
C LEU A 83 -15.72 -1.19 8.73
#